data_AF-Q021W4-F1
#
_entry.id   AF-Q021W4-F1
#
_cell.length_a   1.000
_cell.length_b   1.000
_cell.length_c   1.000
_cell.angle_alpha   90.00
_cell.angle_beta   90.00
_cell.angle_gamma   90.00
#
_symmetry.space_group_name_H-M   'P 1'
#
loop_
_entity.id
_entity.type
_entity.pdbx_description
1 polymer ?
#
loop_
_entity_poly.entity_id
_entity_poly.type
_entity_poly.pdbx_seq_one_letter_code
_entity_poly.pdbx_strand_id
1 'polypeptide(L)'
;MLDAFHRAEFRILVAQSVVRGAGLHFRDMRTDEELFVMDAAMSQGGDARGAALATRTIPLGEYWMTGGAGLPVQPSKAFRAALKRIEENPPELPEFGFGLLVVRAALECGAADNVGYAGTGSLPKKRRIEPKHQWRRR
;
A
#
# COMPACT_ATOMS: atom_id res chain seq x y z
N MET A 1 -10.25 -6.37 -19.29
CA MET A 1 -10.03 -5.62 -18.04
C MET A 1 -10.47 -6.40 -16.81
N LEU A 2 -11.64 -7.07 -16.83
CA LEU A 2 -12.08 -7.94 -15.73
C LEU A 2 -11.05 -9.04 -15.38
N ASP A 3 -10.47 -9.69 -16.39
CA ASP A 3 -9.44 -10.72 -16.20
C ASP A 3 -8.19 -10.21 -15.46
N ALA A 4 -7.82 -8.95 -15.69
CA ALA A 4 -6.70 -8.32 -15.00
C ALA A 4 -7.00 -8.17 -13.49
N PHE A 5 -8.24 -7.87 -13.12
CA PHE A 5 -8.65 -7.80 -11.71
C PHE A 5 -8.68 -9.16 -11.01
N HIS A 6 -8.95 -10.23 -11.75
CA HIS A 6 -8.87 -11.61 -11.24
C HIS A 6 -7.43 -12.05 -10.96
N ARG A 7 -6.46 -11.50 -11.70
CA ARG A 7 -5.03 -11.76 -11.53
C ARG A 7 -4.33 -10.74 -10.63
N ALA A 8 -5.11 -9.90 -9.94
CA ALA A 8 -4.54 -8.86 -9.11
C ALA A 8 -4.07 -9.42 -7.76
N GLU A 9 -2.89 -9.00 -7.33
CA GLU A 9 -2.22 -9.57 -6.16
C GLU A 9 -1.73 -8.48 -5.21
N PHE A 10 -1.78 -8.75 -3.91
CA PHE A 10 -1.16 -7.89 -2.91
C PHE A 10 0.33 -8.18 -2.81
N ARG A 11 1.16 -7.14 -2.99
CA ARG A 11 2.62 -7.22 -3.06
C ARG A 11 3.27 -6.16 -2.17
N ILE A 12 4.55 -6.40 -1.85
CA ILE A 12 5.41 -5.46 -1.12
C ILE A 12 6.52 -5.08 -2.07
N LEU A 13 6.49 -3.83 -2.53
CA LEU A 13 7.31 -3.34 -3.63
C LEU A 13 8.34 -2.34 -3.09
N VAL A 14 9.61 -2.52 -3.45
CA VAL A 14 10.68 -1.56 -3.15
C VAL A 14 11.08 -0.83 -4.42
N ALA A 15 10.91 0.49 -4.44
CA ALA A 15 11.23 1.31 -5.60
C ALA A 15 12.74 1.27 -5.90
N GLN A 16 13.07 1.02 -7.16
CA GLN A 16 14.44 0.93 -7.67
C GLN A 16 14.83 2.18 -8.45
N SER A 17 13.94 2.62 -9.36
CA SER A 17 14.16 3.79 -10.20
C SER A 17 12.83 4.41 -10.64
N VAL A 18 12.87 5.70 -10.98
CA VAL A 18 11.71 6.47 -11.44
C VAL A 18 11.82 6.70 -12.95
N VAL A 19 10.75 6.40 -13.68
CA VAL A 19 10.57 6.82 -15.08
C VAL A 19 9.59 7.99 -15.09
N ARG A 20 10.14 9.21 -15.12
CA ARG A 20 9.37 10.45 -15.00
C ARG A 20 8.22 10.51 -16.00
N GLY A 21 7.02 10.77 -15.50
CA GLY A 21 5.80 10.88 -16.32
C GLY A 21 5.13 9.55 -16.66
N ALA A 22 5.73 8.41 -16.31
CA ALA A 22 5.19 7.08 -16.64
C ALA A 22 4.95 6.21 -15.40
N GLY A 23 5.96 6.06 -14.53
CA GLY A 23 5.89 5.11 -13.44
C GLY A 23 7.22 4.87 -12.74
N LEU A 24 7.33 3.73 -12.06
CA LEU A 24 8.52 3.34 -11.32
C LEU A 24 8.83 1.87 -11.57
N HIS A 25 10.13 1.54 -11.59
CA HIS A 25 10.59 0.17 -11.43
C HIS A 25 10.59 -0.20 -9.96
N PHE A 26 10.02 -1.35 -9.66
CA PHE A 26 9.95 -1.94 -8.34
C PHE A 26 10.59 -3.32 -8.35
N ARG A 27 11.05 -3.73 -7.17
CA ARG A 27 11.37 -5.12 -6.88
C ARG A 27 10.39 -5.65 -5.85
N ASP A 28 9.75 -6.77 -6.11
CA ASP A 28 8.91 -7.45 -5.13
C ASP A 28 9.80 -8.07 -4.04
N MET A 29 9.57 -7.70 -2.77
CA MET A 29 10.40 -8.19 -1.67
C MET A 29 10.29 -9.69 -1.42
N ARG A 30 9.20 -10.33 -1.86
CA ARG A 30 8.94 -11.75 -1.62
C ARG A 30 9.44 -12.61 -2.77
N THR A 31 9.19 -12.19 -4.01
CA THR A 31 9.52 -12.99 -5.20
C THR A 31 10.82 -12.56 -5.87
N ASP A 32 11.38 -11.41 -5.49
CA ASP A 32 12.51 -10.76 -6.16
C ASP A 32 12.23 -10.38 -7.63
N GLU A 33 10.96 -10.46 -8.04
CA GLU A 33 10.50 -10.09 -9.39
C GLU A 33 10.67 -8.58 -9.61
N GLU A 34 11.13 -8.19 -10.79
CA GLU A 34 11.15 -6.80 -11.22
C GLU A 34 9.83 -6.43 -11.90
N LEU A 35 9.22 -5.34 -11.46
CA LEU A 35 7.95 -4.85 -11.98
C LEU A 35 8.10 -3.41 -12.45
N PHE A 36 7.59 -3.10 -13.64
CA PHE A 36 7.29 -1.73 -13.99
C PHE A 36 5.85 -1.40 -13.64
N VAL A 37 5.66 -0.54 -12.64
CA VAL A 37 4.34 -0.08 -12.22
C VAL A 37 4.07 1.28 -12.82
N MET A 38 3.09 1.33 -13.71
CA MET A 38 2.56 2.55 -14.31
C MET A 38 1.72 3.30 -13.28
N ASP A 39 2.29 4.38 -12.74
CA ASP A 39 1.61 5.31 -11.85
C ASP A 39 2.21 6.71 -12.02
N ALA A 40 1.51 7.54 -12.78
CA ALA A 40 1.96 8.87 -13.11
C ALA A 40 2.12 9.74 -11.86
N ALA A 41 1.23 9.62 -10.88
CA ALA A 41 1.28 10.42 -9.64
C ALA A 41 2.52 10.08 -8.81
N MET A 42 2.85 8.79 -8.71
CA MET A 42 4.07 8.35 -8.02
C MET A 42 5.35 8.78 -8.77
N SER A 43 5.31 8.86 -10.10
CA SER A 43 6.46 9.27 -10.92
C SER A 43 6.82 10.77 -10.85
N GLN A 44 5.96 11.59 -10.25
CA GLN A 44 6.18 13.04 -10.06
C GLN A 44 6.93 13.37 -8.75
N GLY A 45 7.13 12.40 -7.87
CA GLY A 45 7.86 12.59 -6.60
C GLY A 45 9.36 12.81 -6.79
N GLY A 46 10.05 13.12 -5.69
CA GLY A 46 11.51 13.18 -5.63
C GLY A 46 12.16 11.78 -5.72
N ASP A 47 13.33 11.60 -5.12
CA ASP A 47 13.97 10.28 -5.07
C ASP A 47 13.12 9.29 -4.26
N ALA A 48 12.48 8.35 -4.95
CA ALA A 48 11.68 7.29 -4.35
C ALA A 48 12.50 6.01 -4.09
N ARG A 49 13.80 5.99 -4.44
CA ARG A 49 14.61 4.78 -4.36
C ARG A 49 14.68 4.25 -2.93
N GLY A 50 14.44 2.95 -2.78
CA GLY A 50 14.40 2.28 -1.48
C GLY A 50 13.09 2.47 -0.70
N ALA A 51 12.16 3.31 -1.18
CA ALA A 51 10.84 3.41 -0.57
C ALA A 51 10.06 2.10 -0.78
N ALA A 52 9.52 1.56 0.32
CA ALA A 52 8.72 0.34 0.30
C ALA A 52 7.24 0.66 0.34
N LEU A 53 6.45 0.00 -0.50
CA LEU A 53 5.01 0.16 -0.61
C LEU A 53 4.31 -1.20 -0.53
N ALA A 54 3.26 -1.28 0.25
CA ALA A 54 2.32 -2.39 0.23
C ALA A 54 1.13 -1.98 -0.62
N THR A 55 0.85 -2.73 -1.69
CA THR A 55 -0.24 -2.37 -2.60
C THR A 55 -0.79 -3.60 -3.33
N ARG A 56 -2.00 -3.47 -3.85
CA ARG A 56 -2.52 -4.41 -4.84
C ARG A 56 -1.95 -4.03 -6.20
N THR A 57 -1.43 -4.99 -6.94
CA THR A 57 -0.97 -4.80 -8.33
C THR A 57 -1.94 -5.45 -9.28
N ILE A 58 -2.19 -4.81 -10.41
CA ILE A 58 -3.08 -5.28 -11.47
C ILE A 58 -2.24 -5.44 -12.75
N PRO A 59 -2.06 -6.66 -13.27
CA PRO A 59 -1.26 -6.88 -14.47
C PRO A 59 -1.98 -6.38 -15.74
N LEU A 60 -1.28 -5.64 -16.57
CA LEU A 60 -1.73 -5.09 -17.86
C LEU A 60 -0.69 -5.41 -18.97
N GLY A 61 -0.55 -6.69 -19.32
CA GLY A 61 0.47 -7.13 -20.26
C GLY A 61 1.85 -7.15 -19.60
N GLU A 62 2.80 -6.40 -20.14
CA GLU A 62 4.19 -6.32 -19.62
C GLU A 62 4.36 -5.30 -18.48
N TYR A 63 3.27 -4.64 -18.09
CA TYR A 63 3.27 -3.60 -17.05
C TYR A 63 2.21 -3.87 -16.00
N TRP A 64 2.34 -3.21 -14.85
CA TRP A 64 1.38 -3.30 -13.75
C TRP A 64 0.82 -1.92 -13.39
N MET A 65 -0.36 -1.90 -12.81
CA MET A 65 -0.91 -0.70 -12.15
C MET A 65 -1.16 -0.98 -10.67
N THR A 66 -1.19 0.08 -9.88
CA THR A 66 -1.68 0.02 -8.50
C THR A 66 -3.21 -0.13 -8.48
N GLY A 67 -3.71 -1.01 -7.62
CA GLY A 67 -5.12 -1.19 -7.31
C GLY A 67 -5.46 -0.42 -6.04
N GLY A 68 -5.68 0.89 -6.18
CA GLY A 68 -5.87 1.81 -5.04
C GLY A 68 -4.55 2.48 -4.62
N ALA A 69 -4.49 2.96 -3.38
CA ALA A 69 -3.31 3.66 -2.88
C ALA A 69 -2.20 2.70 -2.45
N GLY A 70 -0.96 2.96 -2.88
CA GLY A 70 0.22 2.32 -2.31
C GLY A 70 0.47 2.80 -0.88
N LEU A 71 0.45 1.88 0.09
CA LEU A 71 0.66 2.21 1.49
C LEU A 71 2.15 2.17 1.82
N PRO A 72 2.74 3.26 2.36
CA PRO A 72 4.13 3.25 2.76
C PRO A 72 4.38 2.25 3.88
N VAL A 73 5.35 1.35 3.66
CA VAL A 73 5.80 0.39 4.66
C VAL A 73 7.06 0.96 5.31
N GLN A 74 6.94 1.28 6.59
CA GLN A 74 8.08 1.71 7.41
C GLN A 74 8.22 0.76 8.60
N PRO A 75 9.44 0.29 8.92
CA PRO A 75 9.68 -0.61 10.05
C PRO A 75 9.53 0.16 11.37
N SER A 76 8.30 0.34 11.83
CA SER A 76 7.97 1.00 13.10
C SER A 76 7.53 -0.02 14.16
N LYS A 77 7.60 0.36 15.44
CA LYS A 77 7.07 -0.47 16.54
C LYS A 77 5.58 -0.76 16.36
N ALA A 78 4.82 0.23 15.87
CA ALA A 78 3.40 0.10 15.58
C ALA A 78 3.13 -0.91 14.45
N PHE A 79 3.90 -0.85 13.37
CA PHE A 79 3.78 -1.80 12.25
C PHE A 79 4.11 -3.23 12.69
N ARG A 80 5.21 -3.43 13.44
CA ARG A 80 5.57 -4.77 13.97
C ARG A 80 4.52 -5.32 14.93
N ALA A 81 3.94 -4.46 15.78
CA ALA A 81 2.87 -4.87 16.69
C ALA A 81 1.59 -5.22 15.93
N ALA A 82 1.23 -4.47 14.90
CA ALA A 82 0.08 -4.77 14.03
C ALA A 82 0.27 -6.11 13.31
N LEU A 83 1.46 -6.36 12.74
CA LEU A 83 1.78 -7.63 12.09
C LEU A 83 1.65 -8.80 13.06
N LYS A 84 2.23 -8.67 14.27
CA LYS A 84 2.12 -9.69 15.32
C LYS A 84 0.67 -9.97 15.72
N ARG A 85 -0.18 -8.95 15.88
CA ARG A 85 -1.60 -9.14 16.21
C ARG A 85 -2.37 -9.89 15.12
N ILE A 86 -2.05 -9.60 13.86
CA ILE A 86 -2.63 -10.26 12.69
C ILE A 86 -2.15 -11.71 12.60
N GLU A 87 -0.89 -12.00 12.94
CA GLU A 87 -0.36 -13.37 13.01
C GLU A 87 -0.98 -14.17 14.16
N GLU A 88 -1.20 -13.54 15.31
CA GLU A 88 -1.84 -14.17 16.49
C GLU A 88 -3.34 -14.39 16.28
N ASN A 89 -4.00 -13.55 15.50
CA ASN A 89 -5.43 -13.66 15.16
C ASN A 89 -5.59 -13.53 13.64
N PRO A 90 -5.21 -14.57 12.87
CA PRO A 90 -5.28 -14.52 11.43
C PRO A 90 -6.74 -14.31 11.01
N PRO A 91 -7.00 -13.35 10.13
CA PRO A 91 -8.35 -13.17 9.62
C PRO A 91 -8.76 -14.42 8.84
N GLU A 92 -10.01 -14.87 9.00
CA GLU A 92 -10.59 -15.95 8.18
C GLU A 92 -10.68 -15.47 6.73
N LEU A 93 -9.59 -15.65 6.00
CA LEU A 93 -9.45 -15.23 4.62
C LEU A 93 -9.02 -16.42 3.78
N PRO A 94 -9.70 -16.67 2.64
CA PRO A 94 -9.25 -17.69 1.72
C PRO A 94 -7.88 -17.28 1.16
N GLU A 95 -6.83 -18.11 1.30
CA GLU A 95 -5.51 -18.07 0.65
C GLU A 95 -4.87 -16.69 0.31
N PHE A 96 -5.25 -15.61 0.97
CA PHE A 96 -4.67 -14.30 0.68
C PHE A 96 -3.30 -14.22 1.36
N GLY A 97 -2.25 -14.34 0.54
CA GLY A 97 -0.87 -14.44 0.99
C GLY A 97 -0.34 -13.22 1.75
N PHE A 98 0.90 -13.35 2.23
CA PHE A 98 1.65 -12.41 3.08
C PHE A 98 1.50 -10.92 2.72
N GLY A 99 1.41 -10.57 1.44
CA GLY A 99 1.20 -9.18 0.99
C GLY A 99 -0.06 -8.53 1.55
N LEU A 100 -1.18 -9.27 1.68
CA LEU A 100 -2.42 -8.72 2.26
C LEU A 100 -2.26 -8.45 3.76
N LEU A 101 -1.57 -9.33 4.49
CA LEU A 101 -1.30 -9.14 5.91
C LEU A 101 -0.48 -7.86 6.14
N VAL A 102 0.51 -7.62 5.30
CA VAL A 102 1.33 -6.40 5.35
C VAL A 102 0.51 -5.15 5.02
N VAL A 103 -0.38 -5.20 4.02
CA VAL A 103 -1.31 -4.09 3.74
C VAL A 103 -2.20 -3.80 4.96
N ARG A 104 -2.76 -4.82 5.61
CA ARG A 104 -3.59 -4.65 6.81
C ARG A 104 -2.79 -4.07 7.98
N ALA A 105 -1.59 -4.58 8.23
CA ALA A 105 -0.70 -4.05 9.26
C ALA A 105 -0.36 -2.57 9.01
N ALA A 106 -0.11 -2.21 7.74
CA ALA A 106 0.15 -0.83 7.34
C ALA A 106 -1.08 0.07 7.58
N LEU A 107 -2.28 -0.41 7.25
CA LEU A 107 -3.53 0.33 7.54
C LEU A 107 -3.75 0.52 9.04
N GLU A 108 -3.56 -0.54 9.85
CA GLU A 108 -3.72 -0.48 11.31
C GLU A 108 -2.74 0.50 11.97
N CYS A 109 -1.53 0.63 11.44
CA CYS A 109 -0.55 1.58 11.95
C CYS A 109 -0.71 3.00 11.38
N GLY A 110 -1.77 3.27 10.61
CA GLY A 110 -2.07 4.59 10.08
C GLY A 110 -1.27 4.97 8.83
N ALA A 111 -0.69 4.02 8.09
CA ALA A 111 0.10 4.34 6.88
C ALA A 111 -0.71 5.13 5.84
N ALA A 112 -2.03 4.95 5.79
CA ALA A 112 -2.93 5.70 4.92
C ALA A 112 -2.94 7.22 5.20
N ASP A 113 -2.62 7.65 6.43
CA ASP A 113 -2.53 9.08 6.78
C ASP A 113 -1.32 9.75 6.12
N ASN A 114 -0.32 8.96 5.72
CA ASN A 114 0.87 9.41 5.01
C ASN A 114 0.71 9.39 3.48
N VAL A 115 -0.46 9.02 2.97
CA VAL A 115 -0.76 9.08 1.53
C VAL A 115 -1.33 10.46 1.20
N GLY A 116 -0.59 11.21 0.38
CA GLY A 116 -0.97 12.51 -0.16
C GLY A 116 -1.28 12.42 -1.66
N TYR A 117 -2.27 13.18 -2.12
CA TYR A 117 -2.55 13.38 -3.54
C TYR A 117 -2.06 14.76 -3.96
N ALA A 118 -1.61 14.90 -5.21
CA ALA A 118 -1.29 16.20 -5.78
C ALA A 118 -2.55 17.07 -5.76
N GLY A 119 -2.47 18.21 -5.07
CA GLY A 119 -3.53 19.20 -4.99
C GLY A 119 -2.93 20.61 -4.93
N THR A 120 -3.67 21.60 -5.40
CA THR A 120 -3.32 23.03 -5.30
C THR A 120 -3.41 23.47 -3.83
N GLY A 121 -2.37 23.22 -3.03
CA GLY A 121 -2.28 23.62 -1.62
C GLY A 121 -2.90 22.62 -0.64
N SER A 122 -2.07 21.79 -0.02
CA SER A 122 -2.51 20.89 1.06
C SER A 122 -2.51 21.61 2.41
N LEU A 123 -3.68 21.84 3.00
CA LEU A 123 -3.79 22.07 4.44
C LEU A 123 -3.55 20.74 5.19
N PRO A 124 -2.88 20.76 6.35
CA PRO A 124 -2.64 19.54 7.14
C PRO A 124 -3.97 18.89 7.55
N LYS A 125 -4.11 17.57 7.28
CA LYS A 125 -5.29 16.79 7.66
C LYS A 125 -5.49 16.85 9.17
N LYS A 126 -6.69 17.26 9.61
CA LYS A 126 -7.08 17.20 11.03
C LYS A 126 -7.03 15.76 11.52
N ARG A 127 -6.44 15.58 12.71
CA ARG A 127 -6.35 14.30 13.45
C ARG A 127 -7.73 13.63 13.49
N ARG A 128 -7.79 12.35 13.09
CA ARG A 128 -9.03 11.55 13.10
C ARG A 128 -9.66 11.59 14.50
N ILE A 129 -10.84 12.21 14.61
CA ILE A 129 -11.62 12.24 15.84
C ILE A 129 -12.41 10.93 15.88
N GLU A 130 -12.20 10.11 16.90
CA GLU A 130 -13.05 8.93 17.14
C GLU A 130 -14.50 9.37 17.29
N PRO A 131 -15.46 8.68 16.65
CA PRO A 131 -16.87 9.02 16.79
C PRO A 131 -17.30 8.84 18.25
N LYS A 132 -17.71 9.95 18.90
CA LYS A 132 -18.25 9.98 20.26
C LYS A 132 -19.69 9.45 20.33
N HIS A 133 -19.96 8.27 19.78
CA HIS A 133 -21.24 7.59 19.97
C HIS A 133 -21.05 6.32 20.80
N GLN A 134 -20.96 6.54 22.12
CA GLN A 134 -21.36 5.54 23.10
C GLN A 134 -22.86 5.31 22.97
N TRP A 135 -23.26 4.18 22.41
CA TRP A 135 -24.64 3.71 22.52
C TRP A 135 -24.91 3.41 23.99
N ARG A 136 -25.72 4.25 24.64
CA ARG A 136 -26.34 3.93 25.93
C ARG A 136 -27.24 2.72 25.72
N ARG A 137 -26.79 1.54 26.15
CA ARG A 137 -27.70 0.41 26.40
C ARG A 137 -28.56 0.79 27.60
N ARG A 138 -29.88 0.87 27.39
CA ARG A 138 -30.87 0.69 28.45
C ARG A 138 -31.11 -0.80 28.62
#